data_AF-A0A482D8H6-F1
#
_entry.id   AF-A0A482D8H6-F1
#
_cell.length_a   1.000
_cell.length_b   1.000
_cell.length_c   1.000
_cell.angle_alpha   90.00
_cell.angle_beta   90.00
_cell.angle_gamma   90.00
#
_symmetry.space_group_name_H-M   'P 1'
#
loop_
_entity.id
_entity.type
_entity.pdbx_description
1 polymer ?
#
loop_
_entity_poly.entity_id
_entity_poly.type
_entity_poly.pdbx_seq_one_letter_code
_entity_poly.pdbx_strand_id
1 'polypeptide(L)'
;MPKVYNRITIGKYDRKKICQYDDSGELIKEWDSASQINNELGFDKSAILRCCKGAQKKSYWYVWKFKEEEETAPAISFIENENINILNHG
;
A
#
# COMPACT_ATOMS: atom_id res chain seq x y z
N MET A 1 -10.81 -2.71 -23.59
CA MET A 1 -10.67 -1.38 -22.94
C MET A 1 -10.19 -1.61 -21.51
N PRO A 2 -9.01 -1.14 -21.09
CA PRO A 2 -8.60 -1.29 -19.71
C PRO A 2 -9.43 -0.33 -18.84
N LYS A 3 -10.02 -0.86 -17.77
CA LYS A 3 -10.86 -0.10 -16.84
C LYS A 3 -9.96 0.78 -15.98
N VAL A 4 -10.04 2.10 -16.15
CA VAL A 4 -9.34 3.08 -15.31
C VAL A 4 -10.08 3.17 -13.98
N TYR A 5 -9.52 2.53 -12.95
CA TYR A 5 -10.07 2.61 -11.59
C TYR A 5 -9.43 3.79 -10.86
N ASN A 6 -10.10 4.95 -10.86
CA ASN A 6 -9.79 6.05 -9.95
C ASN A 6 -10.31 5.71 -8.55
N ARG A 7 -9.54 4.90 -7.80
CA ARG A 7 -9.81 4.63 -6.38
C ARG A 7 -8.88 5.49 -5.53
N ILE A 8 -9.36 6.66 -5.09
CA ILE A 8 -8.71 7.39 -4.00
C ILE A 8 -9.05 6.66 -2.70
N THR A 9 -8.48 5.48 -2.51
CA THR A 9 -8.33 4.91 -1.17
C THR A 9 -6.87 5.09 -0.84
N ILE A 10 -6.57 6.07 0.01
CA ILE A 10 -5.31 6.09 0.75
C ILE A 10 -5.33 4.80 1.57
N GLY A 11 -4.75 3.74 1.02
CA GLY A 11 -4.72 2.45 1.66
C GLY A 11 -3.96 2.62 2.97
N LYS A 12 -4.47 2.04 4.06
CA LYS A 12 -3.81 1.99 5.38
C LYS A 12 -2.32 1.55 5.32
N TYR A 13 -1.89 0.98 4.20
CA TYR A 13 -0.57 0.43 3.96
C TYR A 13 0.26 1.21 2.91
N ASP A 14 -0.23 2.31 2.36
CA ASP A 14 0.49 3.08 1.33
C ASP A 14 1.68 3.85 1.93
N ARG A 15 1.66 4.11 3.25
CA ARG A 15 2.77 4.69 4.01
C ARG A 15 3.65 3.67 4.71
N LYS A 16 3.29 2.38 4.67
CA LYS A 16 4.04 1.35 5.37
C LYS A 16 5.19 0.89 4.48
N LYS A 17 6.41 1.07 4.97
CA LYS A 17 7.60 0.53 4.33
C LYS A 17 7.56 -0.99 4.33
N ILE A 18 8.05 -1.58 3.26
CA ILE A 18 8.05 -3.03 3.04
C ILE A 18 9.49 -3.46 2.75
N CYS A 19 9.95 -4.46 3.49
CA CYS A 19 11.24 -5.07 3.29
C CYS A 19 11.07 -6.35 2.44
N GLN A 20 11.88 -6.46 1.40
CA GLN A 20 11.98 -7.62 0.52
C GLN A 20 13.18 -8.45 0.93
N TYR A 21 12.96 -9.72 1.23
CA TYR A 21 13.97 -10.69 1.59
C TYR A 21 14.06 -11.80 0.54
N ASP A 22 15.24 -12.41 0.41
CA ASP A 22 15.44 -13.62 -0.38
C ASP A 22 14.91 -14.87 0.35
N ASP A 23 14.97 -16.04 -0.29
CA ASP A 23 14.56 -17.33 0.30
C ASP A 23 15.47 -17.74 1.48
N SER A 24 16.73 -17.30 1.47
CA SER A 24 17.72 -17.44 2.54
C SER A 24 17.49 -16.47 3.71
N GLY A 25 16.60 -15.47 3.53
CA GLY A 25 16.26 -14.48 4.54
C GLY A 25 17.16 -13.24 4.56
N GLU A 26 18.00 -13.03 3.54
CA GLU A 26 18.80 -11.82 3.40
C GLU A 26 17.95 -10.66 2.88
N LEU A 27 18.13 -9.47 3.46
CA LEU A 27 17.44 -8.27 3.03
C LEU A 27 17.99 -7.83 1.66
N ILE A 28 17.15 -7.92 0.63
CA ILE A 28 17.49 -7.51 -0.73
C ILE A 28 17.30 -6.00 -0.87
N LYS A 29 16.12 -5.52 -0.49
CA LYS A 29 15.72 -4.13 -0.72
C LYS A 29 14.62 -3.70 0.24
N GLU A 30 14.63 -2.42 0.58
CA GLU A 30 13.57 -1.75 1.30
C GLU A 30 12.78 -0.85 0.35
N TRP A 31 11.46 -0.91 0.49
CA TRP A 31 10.51 -0.18 -0.33
C TRP A 31 9.73 0.77 0.56
N ASP A 32 9.51 1.99 0.11
CA ASP A 32 8.72 2.96 0.89
C ASP A 32 7.23 2.59 0.91
N SER A 33 6.74 1.88 -0.12
CA SER A 33 5.35 1.42 -0.18
C SER A 33 5.14 0.23 -1.13
N ALA A 34 4.02 -0.48 -0.96
CA ALA A 34 3.56 -1.47 -1.94
C ALA A 34 3.29 -0.84 -3.32
N SER A 35 2.94 0.45 -3.35
CA SER A 35 2.72 1.20 -4.59
C SER A 35 4.01 1.37 -5.38
N GLN A 36 5.13 1.63 -4.71
CA GLN A 36 6.44 1.68 -5.34
C GLN A 36 6.83 0.33 -5.93
N ILE A 37 6.59 -0.77 -5.20
CA ILE A 37 6.86 -2.13 -5.70
C ILE A 37 6.05 -2.42 -6.97
N ASN A 38 4.77 -2.05 -6.97
CA ASN A 38 3.92 -2.21 -8.15
C ASN A 38 4.39 -1.37 -9.34
N ASN A 39 4.87 -0.15 -9.10
CA ASN A 39 5.35 0.73 -10.15
C ASN A 39 6.68 0.24 -10.75
N GLU A 40 7.61 -0.23 -9.91
CA GLU A 40 8.94 -0.64 -10.34
C GLU A 40 8.99 -2.10 -10.84
N LEU A 41 8.30 -3.03 -10.16
CA LEU A 41 8.32 -4.46 -10.48
C LEU A 41 7.04 -4.96 -11.16
N GLY A 42 5.96 -4.17 -11.17
CA GLY A 42 4.66 -4.63 -11.69
C GLY A 42 3.92 -5.60 -10.77
N PHE A 43 4.40 -5.84 -9.54
CA PHE A 43 3.81 -6.83 -8.65
C PHE A 43 2.52 -6.36 -7.99
N ASP A 44 1.61 -7.30 -7.76
CA ASP A 44 0.34 -7.01 -7.13
C ASP A 44 0.51 -6.61 -5.66
N LYS A 45 0.14 -5.36 -5.36
CA LYS A 45 0.11 -4.81 -3.99
C LYS A 45 -0.65 -5.75 -3.04
N SER A 46 -1.77 -6.31 -3.50
CA SER A 46 -2.60 -7.22 -2.70
C SER A 46 -1.90 -8.53 -2.37
N ALA A 47 -1.10 -9.08 -3.28
CA ALA A 47 -0.32 -10.30 -3.03
C ALA A 47 0.80 -10.04 -2.02
N ILE A 48 1.51 -8.91 -2.17
CA ILE A 48 2.56 -8.47 -1.25
C ILE A 48 1.98 -8.27 0.16
N LEU A 49 0.88 -7.53 0.27
CA LEU A 49 0.23 -7.27 1.56
C LEU A 49 -0.29 -8.55 2.24
N ARG A 50 -0.73 -9.56 1.47
CA ARG A 50 -1.09 -10.88 2.03
C ARG A 50 0.13 -11.60 2.59
N CYS A 51 1.29 -11.51 1.94
CA CYS A 51 2.54 -12.03 2.48
C CYS A 51 2.93 -11.33 3.78
N CYS A 52 2.90 -10.00 3.79
CA CYS A 52 3.24 -9.23 4.99
C CYS A 52 2.28 -9.51 6.17
N LYS A 53 1.04 -9.93 5.90
CA LYS A 53 0.05 -10.35 6.91
C LYS A 53 0.19 -11.80 7.36
N GLY A 54 1.13 -12.56 6.80
CA GLY A 54 1.28 -13.99 7.07
C GLY A 54 0.24 -14.89 6.40
N ALA A 55 -0.61 -14.36 5.52
CA ALA A 55 -1.58 -15.16 4.76
C ALA A 55 -0.90 -15.98 3.65
N GLN A 56 0.32 -15.59 3.25
CA GLN A 56 1.15 -16.32 2.30
C GLN A 56 2.60 -16.34 2.82
N LYS A 57 3.30 -17.46 2.61
CA LYS A 57 4.69 -17.65 3.07
C LYS A 57 5.71 -16.87 2.23
N LYS A 58 5.48 -16.80 0.92
CA LYS A 58 6.28 -16.05 -0.05
C LYS A 58 5.44 -15.67 -1.25
N SER A 59 5.84 -14.61 -1.94
CA SER A 59 5.23 -14.19 -3.22
C SER A 59 6.32 -13.74 -4.17
N TYR A 60 6.18 -14.09 -5.44
CA TYR A 60 7.18 -13.82 -6.47
C TYR A 60 8.61 -14.24 -6.06
N TRP A 61 8.74 -15.38 -5.37
CA TRP A 61 10.03 -15.94 -4.94
C TRP A 61 10.77 -15.13 -3.87
N TYR A 62 10.11 -14.10 -3.32
CA TYR A 62 10.62 -13.27 -2.23
C TYR A 62 9.73 -13.36 -0.99
N VAL A 63 10.33 -13.11 0.16
CA VAL A 63 9.61 -12.95 1.42
C VAL A 63 9.39 -11.46 1.67
N TRP A 64 8.13 -11.08 1.92
CA TRP A 64 7.74 -9.69 2.11
C TRP A 64 7.30 -9.48 3.55
N LYS A 65 7.88 -8.49 4.24
CA LYS A 65 7.48 -8.11 5.59
C LYS A 65 7.31 -6.61 5.68
N PHE A 66 6.38 -6.16 6.53
CA PHE A 66 6.36 -4.74 6.89
C PHE A 66 7.61 -4.43 7.68
N LYS A 67 8.25 -3.30 7.37
CA LYS A 67 9.18 -2.69 8.31
C LYS A 67 8.32 -2.28 9.50
N GLU A 68 8.59 -2.87 10.66
CA GLU A 68 7.93 -2.47 11.90
C GLU A 68 8.27 -1.01 12.14
N GLU A 69 7.35 -0.13 11.77
CA GLU A 69 7.32 1.24 12.23
C GLU A 69 6.45 1.18 13.48
N GLU A 70 7.07 1.41 14.64
CA GLU A 70 6.40 1.49 15.93
C GLU A 70 5.08 2.25 15.80
N GLU A 71 4.06 1.74 16.50
CA GLU A 71 2.67 2.21 16.44
C GLU A 71 2.55 3.73 16.45
N THR A 72 2.37 4.35 15.28
CA THR A 72 1.76 5.66 15.21
C THR A 72 0.32 5.48 14.74
N ALA A 73 -0.57 5.74 15.70
CA ALA A 73 -2.01 5.74 15.58
C ALA A 73 -2.49 6.40 14.27
N PRO A 74 -3.67 6.04 13.75
CA PRO A 74 -4.20 6.59 12.50
C PRO A 74 -4.52 8.09 12.65
N ALA A 75 -3.54 8.96 12.43
CA ALA A 75 -3.80 10.35 12.13
C ALA A 75 -4.14 10.47 10.63
N ILE A 76 -5.43 10.32 10.33
CA ILE A 76 -6.25 11.29 9.60
C ILE A 76 -7.71 10.93 9.95
N SER A 77 -8.13 11.48 11.08
CA SER A 77 -9.46 12.01 11.32
C SER A 77 -9.85 12.97 10.19
N PHE A 78 -11.07 12.81 9.67
CA PHE A 78 -11.91 13.81 9.00
C PHE A 78 -11.25 14.75 7.99
N ILE A 79 -11.45 14.50 6.69
CA ILE A 79 -11.62 15.64 5.77
C ILE A 79 -13.10 15.98 5.87
N GLU A 80 -13.41 17.09 6.53
CA GLU A 80 -14.76 17.62 6.61
C GLU A 80 -15.29 17.88 5.19
N ASN A 81 -16.49 17.37 4.93
CA ASN A 81 -17.26 17.75 3.77
C ASN A 81 -17.71 19.20 3.95
N GLU A 82 -16.89 20.17 3.55
CA GLU A 82 -17.27 21.57 3.41
C GLU A 82 -16.96 22.04 1.99
N ASN A 83 -17.90 21.85 1.07
CA ASN A 83 -18.71 22.97 0.60
C ASN A 83 -19.71 22.54 -0.47
N ILE A 84 -20.95 22.88 -0.14
CA ILE A 84 -22.19 22.67 -0.86
C ILE A 84 -22.16 23.53 -2.13
N ASN A 85 -22.39 22.91 -3.28
CA ASN A 85 -22.66 23.61 -4.53
C ASN A 85 -24.13 24.05 -4.50
N ILE A 86 -24.44 25.18 -3.86
CA ILE A 86 -25.67 25.95 -4.10
C ILE A 86 -25.29 27.22 -4.85
N LEU A 87 -26.20 27.60 -5.77
CA LEU A 87 -26.11 28.63 -6.80
C LEU A 87 -25.72 28.09 -8.19
N ASN A 88 -26.61 27.28 -8.77
CA ASN A 88 -26.94 27.48 -10.18
C ASN A 88 -28.21 28.32 -10.26
N HIS A 89 -28.02 29.41 -10.99
CA HIS A 89 -28.86 30.54 -11.30
C HIS A 89 -30.09 30.14 -12.13
N GLY A 90 -31.25 30.76 -11.88
CA GLY A 90 -32.48 30.60 -12.68
C GLY A 90 -33.72 31.02 -11.93
#